data_AF-A0A1M7JMT6-F1
#
_entry.id   AF-A0A1M7JMT6-F1
#
_cell.length_a   1.000
_cell.length_b   1.000
_cell.length_c   1.000
_cell.angle_alpha   90.00
_cell.angle_beta   90.00
_cell.angle_gamma   90.00
#
_symmetry.space_group_name_H-M   'P 1'
#
loop_
_entity.id
_entity.type
_entity.pdbx_description
1 polymer ?
#
loop_
_entity_poly.entity_id
_entity_poly.type
_entity_poly.pdbx_seq_one_letter_code
_entity_poly.pdbx_strand_id
1 'polypeptide(L)'
;MKWLTLVITFIFCAAANAAPLTIDHSLITLNGPWKFKTGDNQQWANPNFDDSHWETVDLTAPAGAHDGDVGLTGYVPGWAAKGHGTYAGYAWYRIHISLDSLSGNTLALAGPPAVDDAYQIFINGKLWGSAGDFSKPEPVIYSIQPRIFILPDSIKHKGAVTIAFRVWMSAATLSGDPQAGGIRIAPMLGEKSAIQSKYNFQWRQTIKGYIVDAVEPAIFILLAVISFILYRSDPKNTAYLWIITAFLFTALVRANQPFFYWFQIESAHEFDLVTTVILMPLVIGSWLMAWRTWFKLSRPIWMPKAILILTLPYMCSQLLRLTWLPGAIPHTLFRDLSNYIRLIFVAMMLYIIYSGIQQNRREGWLALPAVLLISTGLFAQELSELHIPGIWFPYGVGVSRTQYAYLAFDVIILVLLISRARKLRKQKLPS
;
A
#
# COMPACT_ATOMS: atom_id res chain seq x y z
N MET A 1 -22.57 -30.89 7.99
CA MET A 1 -21.21 -31.03 8.56
C MET A 1 -20.19 -31.55 7.52
N LYS A 2 -20.20 -31.01 6.29
CA LYS A 2 -19.26 -31.38 5.20
C LYS A 2 -18.90 -30.18 4.30
N TRP A 3 -18.92 -28.97 4.84
CA TRP A 3 -18.63 -27.72 4.10
C TRP A 3 -17.57 -26.84 4.79
N LEU A 4 -17.01 -27.29 5.91
CA LEU A 4 -15.98 -26.54 6.67
C LEU A 4 -14.54 -26.99 6.34
N THR A 5 -14.39 -28.03 5.53
CA THR A 5 -13.09 -28.67 5.25
C THR A 5 -12.42 -28.17 3.96
N LEU A 6 -13.03 -27.22 3.25
CA LEU A 6 -12.51 -26.75 1.94
C LEU A 6 -11.76 -25.41 2.03
N VAL A 7 -11.84 -24.69 3.16
CA VAL A 7 -11.14 -23.41 3.37
C VAL A 7 -9.78 -23.61 4.06
N ILE A 8 -9.57 -24.73 4.75
CA ILE A 8 -8.32 -25.02 5.47
C ILE A 8 -7.26 -25.68 4.55
N THR A 9 -7.67 -26.24 3.41
CA THR A 9 -6.77 -26.98 2.50
C THR A 9 -6.00 -26.09 1.52
N PHE A 10 -6.26 -24.78 1.47
CA PHE A 10 -5.48 -23.84 0.65
C PHE A 10 -4.29 -23.21 1.39
N ILE A 11 -4.10 -23.51 2.68
CA ILE A 11 -3.05 -22.90 3.53
C ILE A 11 -1.86 -23.86 3.77
N PHE A 12 -1.94 -25.13 3.40
CA PHE A 12 -0.88 -26.12 3.62
C PHE A 12 -0.46 -26.83 2.34
N CYS A 13 0.16 -26.13 1.39
CA CYS A 13 1.03 -26.78 0.39
C CYS A 13 2.03 -25.79 -0.23
N ALA A 14 2.81 -25.12 0.62
CA ALA A 14 4.09 -24.54 0.23
C ALA A 14 5.18 -25.10 1.15
N ALA A 15 5.28 -26.43 1.21
CA ALA A 15 6.47 -27.08 1.73
C ALA A 15 7.62 -26.69 0.78
N ALA A 16 8.55 -25.91 1.33
CA ALA A 16 9.72 -25.43 0.65
C ALA A 16 10.56 -26.61 0.13
N ASN A 17 10.63 -26.75 -1.19
CA ASN A 17 11.82 -27.34 -1.80
C ASN A 17 12.93 -26.31 -1.65
N ALA A 18 13.68 -26.40 -0.54
CA ALA A 18 14.98 -25.77 -0.45
C ALA A 18 15.88 -26.44 -1.51
N ALA A 19 15.96 -25.83 -2.68
CA ALA A 19 16.96 -26.20 -3.67
C ALA A 19 18.35 -25.97 -3.06
N PRO A 20 19.33 -26.85 -3.32
CA PRO A 20 20.69 -26.68 -2.83
C PRO A 20 21.27 -25.33 -3.28
N LEU A 21 22.00 -24.67 -2.37
CA LEU A 21 22.75 -23.45 -2.63
C LEU A 21 23.89 -23.75 -3.63
N THR A 22 23.58 -23.65 -4.92
CA THR A 22 24.59 -23.40 -5.95
C THR A 22 25.03 -21.95 -5.82
N ILE A 23 26.31 -21.72 -5.55
CA ILE A 23 26.93 -20.39 -5.69
C ILE A 23 26.81 -20.04 -7.18
N ASP A 24 25.83 -19.19 -7.47
CA ASP A 24 25.46 -18.83 -8.83
C ASP A 24 26.24 -17.58 -9.25
N HIS A 25 27.30 -17.76 -10.05
CA HIS A 25 28.06 -16.68 -10.67
C HIS A 25 27.34 -16.03 -11.87
N SER A 26 26.05 -16.33 -12.09
CA SER A 26 25.27 -15.71 -13.16
C SER A 26 24.71 -14.33 -12.78
N LEU A 27 24.74 -13.91 -11.51
CA LEU A 27 24.26 -12.58 -11.11
C LEU A 27 25.10 -11.96 -9.99
N ILE A 28 25.16 -10.64 -9.99
CA ILE A 28 25.76 -9.82 -8.94
C ILE A 28 24.73 -8.80 -8.43
N THR A 29 24.71 -8.60 -7.11
CA THR A 29 23.96 -7.50 -6.50
C THR A 29 24.84 -6.26 -6.50
N LEU A 30 24.35 -5.15 -7.04
CA LEU A 30 25.10 -3.90 -7.15
C LEU A 30 24.99 -3.12 -5.84
N ASN A 31 25.60 -3.64 -4.76
CA ASN A 31 25.56 -2.99 -3.46
C ASN A 31 26.39 -1.70 -3.42
N GLY A 32 27.52 -1.65 -4.14
CA GLY A 32 28.38 -0.48 -4.20
C GLY A 32 29.85 -0.83 -4.38
N PRO A 33 30.75 0.13 -4.17
CA PRO A 33 30.45 1.52 -3.82
C PRO A 33 29.76 2.29 -4.95
N TRP A 34 28.62 2.93 -4.65
CA TRP A 34 27.96 3.88 -5.57
C TRP A 34 28.51 5.28 -5.37
N LYS A 35 28.72 6.01 -6.46
CA LYS A 35 28.93 7.46 -6.41
C LYS A 35 27.58 8.16 -6.39
N PHE A 36 27.36 9.01 -5.39
CA PHE A 36 26.10 9.70 -5.14
C PHE A 36 26.26 11.22 -5.18
N LYS A 37 25.30 11.92 -5.80
CA LYS A 37 25.24 13.37 -5.83
C LYS A 37 23.82 13.89 -5.95
N THR A 38 23.46 14.87 -5.12
CA THR A 38 22.21 15.62 -5.23
C THR A 38 22.27 16.64 -6.37
N GLY A 39 21.11 16.97 -6.94
CA GLY A 39 20.96 17.87 -8.08
C GLY A 39 20.63 17.15 -9.37
N ASP A 40 20.48 17.93 -10.45
CA ASP A 40 20.03 17.42 -11.73
C ASP A 40 20.90 17.93 -12.88
N ASN A 41 21.85 17.11 -13.34
CA ASN A 41 22.64 17.43 -14.51
C ASN A 41 22.84 16.19 -15.39
N GLN A 42 22.28 16.25 -16.61
CA GLN A 42 22.33 15.16 -17.59
C GLN A 42 23.76 14.77 -18.02
N GLN A 43 24.74 15.67 -17.89
CA GLN A 43 26.15 15.34 -18.15
C GLN A 43 26.66 14.25 -17.21
N TRP A 44 26.04 14.07 -16.05
CA TRP A 44 26.34 13.00 -15.11
C TRP A 44 25.90 11.62 -15.58
N ALA A 45 25.27 11.47 -16.75
CA ALA A 45 25.12 10.17 -17.38
C ALA A 45 26.39 9.73 -18.13
N ASN A 46 27.25 10.67 -18.55
CA ASN A 46 28.40 10.38 -19.42
C ASN A 46 29.38 9.40 -18.76
N PRO A 47 29.78 8.30 -19.43
CA PRO A 47 30.68 7.31 -18.85
C PRO A 47 32.05 7.89 -18.45
N ASN A 48 32.52 8.92 -19.15
CA ASN A 48 33.82 9.56 -18.91
C ASN A 48 33.76 10.74 -17.92
N PHE A 49 32.60 11.00 -17.32
CA PHE A 49 32.46 12.05 -16.30
C PHE A 49 33.23 11.67 -15.03
N ASP A 50 34.01 12.61 -14.49
CA ASP A 50 34.76 12.42 -13.25
C ASP A 50 33.83 12.56 -12.03
N ASP A 51 33.53 11.41 -11.42
CA ASP A 51 32.72 11.27 -10.21
C ASP A 51 33.57 11.00 -8.95
N SER A 52 34.90 11.20 -9.02
CA SER A 52 35.82 10.93 -7.90
C SER A 52 35.48 11.70 -6.63
N HIS A 53 35.01 12.94 -6.77
CA HIS A 53 34.61 13.84 -5.68
C HIS A 53 33.19 13.61 -5.15
N TRP A 54 32.44 12.66 -5.70
CA TRP A 54 31.08 12.37 -5.24
C TRP A 54 31.08 11.58 -3.93
N GLU A 55 30.00 11.73 -3.18
CA GLU A 55 29.74 10.92 -1.99
C GLU A 55 29.75 9.43 -2.37
N THR A 56 30.24 8.58 -1.47
CA THR A 56 30.20 7.13 -1.69
C THR A 56 29.11 6.51 -0.81
N VAL A 57 28.18 5.81 -1.46
CA VAL A 57 27.03 5.16 -0.81
C VAL A 57 27.13 3.64 -0.99
N ASP A 58 26.90 2.92 0.10
CA ASP A 58 26.69 1.48 0.09
C ASP A 58 25.19 1.18 0.26
N LEU A 59 24.71 0.22 -0.52
CA LEU A 59 23.34 -0.32 -0.52
C LEU A 59 23.32 -1.76 0.04
N THR A 60 24.38 -2.21 0.69
CA THR A 60 24.40 -3.47 1.45
C THR A 60 23.42 -3.40 2.60
N ALA A 61 22.36 -4.20 2.50
CA ALA A 61 21.34 -4.28 3.54
C ALA A 61 21.78 -5.17 4.72
N PRO A 62 21.44 -4.79 5.96
CA PRO A 62 21.59 -5.69 7.11
C PRO A 62 20.84 -7.01 6.90
N ALA A 63 21.34 -8.09 7.51
CA ALA A 63 20.67 -9.38 7.46
C ALA A 63 19.23 -9.28 8.00
N GLY A 64 18.27 -9.81 7.23
CA GLY A 64 16.84 -9.77 7.58
C GLY A 64 16.14 -8.45 7.27
N ALA A 65 16.82 -7.42 6.76
CA ALA A 65 16.18 -6.17 6.38
C ALA A 65 15.22 -6.36 5.20
N HIS A 66 14.01 -5.83 5.34
CA HIS A 66 12.95 -5.87 4.33
C HIS A 66 12.21 -4.52 4.30
N ASP A 67 11.44 -4.29 3.24
CA ASP A 67 10.57 -3.12 3.14
C ASP A 67 9.43 -3.17 4.18
N GLY A 68 8.83 -2.01 4.45
CA GLY A 68 7.73 -1.90 5.39
C GLY A 68 6.37 -2.38 4.86
N ASP A 69 6.32 -2.92 3.63
CA ASP A 69 5.09 -3.17 2.89
C ASP A 69 4.88 -4.67 2.60
N VAL A 70 5.48 -5.22 1.54
CA VAL A 70 5.19 -6.60 1.09
C VAL A 70 6.19 -7.65 1.56
N GLY A 71 7.32 -7.24 2.13
CA GLY A 71 8.40 -8.12 2.61
C GLY A 71 9.55 -8.32 1.61
N LEU A 72 9.78 -7.37 0.71
CA LEU A 72 10.95 -7.37 -0.17
C LEU A 72 12.24 -7.19 0.64
N THR A 73 13.08 -8.22 0.62
CA THR A 73 14.37 -8.24 1.31
C THR A 73 15.43 -7.35 0.63
N GLY A 74 16.42 -6.91 1.40
CA GLY A 74 17.53 -6.11 0.88
C GLY A 74 17.31 -4.61 1.01
N TYR A 75 16.44 -4.21 1.95
CA TYR A 75 16.04 -2.83 2.16
C TYR A 75 17.09 -2.04 2.95
N VAL A 76 17.41 -0.83 2.49
CA VAL A 76 18.31 0.11 3.17
C VAL A 76 17.61 1.45 3.41
N PRO A 77 18.05 2.24 4.40
CA PRO A 77 17.64 3.64 4.52
C PRO A 77 18.01 4.47 3.28
N GLY A 78 17.17 5.44 2.97
CA GLY A 78 17.34 6.37 1.86
C GLY A 78 18.31 7.52 2.17
N TRP A 79 18.44 8.47 1.24
CA TRP A 79 19.39 9.58 1.39
C TRP A 79 19.06 10.53 2.54
N ALA A 80 17.80 10.61 2.99
CA ALA A 80 17.42 11.43 4.13
C ALA A 80 18.12 10.96 5.42
N ALA A 81 18.25 9.64 5.59
CA ALA A 81 19.00 9.04 6.68
C ALA A 81 20.54 9.08 6.48
N LYS A 82 21.02 9.53 5.32
CA LYS A 82 22.43 9.60 4.94
C LYS A 82 22.91 11.05 4.79
N GLY A 83 22.37 11.96 5.61
CA GLY A 83 22.82 13.36 5.68
C GLY A 83 22.07 14.34 4.77
N HIS A 84 21.08 13.87 3.99
CA HIS A 84 20.27 14.71 3.08
C HIS A 84 18.81 14.81 3.54
N GLY A 85 18.59 14.93 4.85
CA GLY A 85 17.26 14.84 5.51
C GLY A 85 16.26 15.94 5.17
N THR A 86 16.69 17.01 4.50
CA THR A 86 15.81 18.09 4.02
C THR A 86 15.76 18.16 2.49
N TYR A 87 16.42 17.22 1.80
CA TYR A 87 16.58 17.26 0.36
C TYR A 87 15.46 16.49 -0.36
N ALA A 88 14.74 17.20 -1.22
CA ALA A 88 13.84 16.64 -2.21
C ALA A 88 14.22 17.13 -3.61
N GLY A 89 13.83 16.37 -4.63
CA GLY A 89 14.20 16.61 -6.03
C GLY A 89 15.07 15.48 -6.59
N TYR A 90 15.96 15.85 -7.51
CA TYR A 90 16.76 14.89 -8.26
C TYR A 90 18.06 14.53 -7.53
N ALA A 91 18.45 13.26 -7.58
CA ALA A 91 19.78 12.83 -7.22
C ALA A 91 20.27 11.75 -8.19
N TRP A 92 21.58 11.58 -8.26
CA TRP A 92 22.23 10.67 -9.17
C TRP A 92 23.05 9.63 -8.43
N TYR A 93 22.95 8.39 -8.89
CA TYR A 93 23.78 7.27 -8.48
C TYR A 93 24.57 6.79 -9.68
N ARG A 94 25.89 6.61 -9.57
CA ARG A 94 26.77 6.09 -10.62
C ARG A 94 27.59 4.91 -10.10
N ILE A 95 27.76 3.90 -10.94
CA ILE A 95 28.64 2.77 -10.66
C ILE A 95 29.33 2.30 -11.94
N HIS A 96 30.60 1.92 -11.81
CA HIS A 96 31.40 1.33 -12.89
C HIS A 96 31.63 -0.14 -12.55
N ILE A 97 31.23 -1.03 -13.46
CA ILE A 97 31.26 -2.47 -13.23
C ILE A 97 32.07 -3.14 -14.33
N SER A 98 33.05 -3.97 -13.94
CA SER A 98 33.66 -4.94 -14.86
C SER A 98 32.69 -6.09 -15.08
N LEU A 99 32.54 -6.49 -16.34
CA LEU A 99 31.69 -7.58 -16.78
C LEU A 99 32.45 -8.91 -16.88
N ASP A 100 33.75 -8.92 -16.59
CA ASP A 100 34.62 -10.08 -16.78
C ASP A 100 34.24 -11.27 -15.89
N SER A 101 33.59 -10.98 -14.75
CA SER A 101 33.11 -11.97 -13.78
C SER A 101 31.72 -12.53 -14.11
N LEU A 102 31.00 -11.95 -15.08
CA LEU A 102 29.65 -12.36 -15.43
C LEU A 102 29.68 -13.34 -16.61
N SER A 103 29.11 -14.52 -16.37
CA SER A 103 28.91 -15.55 -17.40
C SER A 103 27.54 -15.40 -18.09
N GLY A 104 27.41 -15.97 -19.29
CA GLY A 104 26.12 -16.09 -19.99
C GLY A 104 26.00 -15.24 -21.27
N ASN A 105 25.05 -15.60 -22.14
CA ASN A 105 24.94 -15.08 -23.52
C ASN A 105 24.14 -13.78 -23.68
N THR A 106 23.28 -13.44 -22.72
CA THR A 106 22.54 -12.18 -22.73
C THR A 106 22.53 -11.61 -21.32
N LEU A 107 23.00 -10.38 -21.15
CA LEU A 107 22.98 -9.71 -19.85
C LEU A 107 21.69 -8.91 -19.69
N ALA A 108 21.21 -8.84 -18.46
CA ALA A 108 20.09 -8.02 -18.06
C ALA A 108 20.35 -7.38 -16.70
N LEU A 109 19.64 -6.30 -16.44
CA LEU A 109 19.61 -5.62 -15.15
C LEU A 109 18.20 -5.73 -14.58
N ALA A 110 18.08 -6.28 -13.36
CA ALA A 110 16.93 -6.01 -12.53
C ALA A 110 17.09 -4.60 -11.96
N GLY A 111 16.21 -3.68 -12.35
CA GLY A 111 16.15 -2.35 -11.76
C GLY A 111 15.90 -2.45 -10.25
N PRO A 112 16.22 -1.38 -9.49
CA PRO A 112 15.94 -1.36 -8.06
C PRO A 112 14.43 -1.55 -7.85
N PRO A 113 14.01 -2.62 -7.13
CA PRO A 113 12.60 -2.94 -6.94
C PRO A 113 11.95 -2.06 -5.86
N ALA A 114 12.73 -1.20 -5.20
CA ALA A 114 12.29 -0.19 -4.25
C ALA A 114 13.10 1.09 -4.43
N VAL A 115 12.40 2.15 -4.85
CA VAL A 115 12.88 3.53 -5.01
C VAL A 115 11.72 4.42 -4.63
N ASP A 116 11.91 5.40 -3.73
CA ASP A 116 10.77 6.05 -3.06
C ASP A 116 9.78 6.76 -4.00
N ASP A 117 10.18 7.18 -5.21
CA ASP A 117 9.24 7.72 -6.21
C ASP A 117 9.53 7.24 -7.65
N ALA A 118 10.52 7.86 -8.32
CA ALA A 118 10.75 7.60 -9.75
C ALA A 118 12.24 7.57 -10.08
N TYR A 119 12.61 6.83 -11.13
CA TYR A 119 13.97 6.85 -11.65
C TYR A 119 14.06 6.69 -13.17
N GLN A 120 15.12 7.22 -13.75
CA GLN A 120 15.61 6.88 -15.08
C GLN A 120 16.93 6.13 -14.95
N ILE A 121 17.17 5.21 -15.88
CA ILE A 121 18.43 4.48 -15.98
C ILE A 121 19.17 4.82 -17.27
N PHE A 122 20.47 5.06 -17.12
CA PHE A 122 21.40 5.32 -18.21
C PHE A 122 22.48 4.25 -18.22
N ILE A 123 22.80 3.76 -19.42
CA ILE A 123 23.84 2.77 -19.66
C ILE A 123 24.85 3.38 -20.63
N ASN A 124 26.09 3.54 -20.18
CA ASN A 124 27.16 4.20 -20.94
C ASN A 124 26.71 5.57 -21.50
N GLY A 125 25.98 6.35 -20.70
CA GLY A 125 25.50 7.69 -21.08
C GLY A 125 24.21 7.74 -21.91
N LYS A 126 23.70 6.59 -22.38
CA LYS A 126 22.42 6.54 -23.12
C LYS A 126 21.27 6.20 -22.18
N LEU A 127 20.18 6.96 -22.25
CA LEU A 127 18.93 6.61 -21.56
C LEU A 127 18.44 5.24 -22.03
N TRP A 128 18.20 4.35 -21.08
CA TRP A 128 17.85 2.96 -21.34
C TRP A 128 16.41 2.62 -20.91
N GLY A 129 15.88 3.30 -19.88
CA GLY A 129 14.51 3.12 -19.43
C GLY A 129 14.18 3.97 -18.20
N SER A 130 12.97 3.80 -17.67
CA SER A 130 12.50 4.49 -16.48
C SER A 130 11.47 3.69 -15.68
N ALA A 131 11.28 4.11 -14.43
CA ALA A 131 10.09 3.88 -13.61
C ALA A 131 9.52 5.26 -13.25
N GLY A 132 8.31 5.56 -13.72
CA GLY A 132 7.76 6.93 -13.74
C GLY A 132 7.76 7.55 -15.14
N ASP A 133 6.95 8.59 -15.31
CA ASP A 133 6.91 9.41 -16.53
C ASP A 133 7.71 10.71 -16.33
N PHE A 134 8.81 10.84 -17.09
CA PHE A 134 9.72 11.99 -17.06
C PHE A 134 9.48 12.97 -18.22
N SER A 135 8.28 12.98 -18.81
CA SER A 135 7.89 13.93 -19.85
C SER A 135 7.89 15.40 -19.39
N LYS A 136 7.86 15.63 -18.08
CA LYS A 136 7.90 16.95 -17.43
C LYS A 136 9.07 17.05 -16.44
N PRO A 137 9.48 18.26 -16.03
CA PRO A 137 10.54 18.45 -15.02
C PRO A 137 10.21 17.78 -13.68
N GLU A 138 8.94 17.83 -13.27
CA GLU A 138 8.42 17.03 -12.18
C GLU A 138 7.77 15.77 -12.77
N PRO A 139 8.32 14.58 -12.51
CA PRO A 139 7.83 13.35 -13.10
C PRO A 139 6.49 12.92 -12.49
N VAL A 140 5.69 12.20 -13.28
CA VAL A 140 4.50 11.50 -12.76
C VAL A 140 4.96 10.20 -12.11
N ILE A 141 4.60 10.06 -10.84
CA ILE A 141 4.95 8.92 -9.98
C ILE A 141 3.88 7.85 -10.11
N TYR A 142 4.31 6.61 -10.23
CA TYR A 142 3.46 5.42 -10.14
C TYR A 142 3.96 4.54 -9.00
N SER A 143 3.19 3.52 -8.64
CA SER A 143 3.65 2.53 -7.67
C SER A 143 5.00 1.91 -8.07
N ILE A 144 5.80 1.57 -7.08
CA ILE A 144 7.08 0.91 -7.30
C ILE A 144 6.83 -0.53 -7.77
N GLN A 145 7.51 -0.94 -8.84
CA GLN A 145 7.40 -2.30 -9.38
C GLN A 145 8.76 -2.88 -9.77
N PRO A 146 8.94 -4.21 -9.66
CA PRO A 146 10.11 -4.88 -10.22
C PRO A 146 10.19 -4.66 -11.74
N ARG A 147 11.38 -4.30 -12.25
CA ARG A 147 11.63 -4.05 -13.68
C ARG A 147 12.87 -4.81 -14.16
N ILE A 148 12.82 -5.27 -15.42
CA ILE A 148 13.97 -5.85 -16.12
C ILE A 148 14.35 -4.94 -17.28
N PHE A 149 15.65 -4.72 -17.44
CA PHE A 149 16.24 -4.05 -18.57
C PHE A 149 17.25 -4.99 -19.24
N ILE A 150 16.96 -5.47 -20.45
CA ILE A 150 17.91 -6.27 -21.24
C ILE A 150 19.04 -5.33 -21.68
N LEU A 151 20.30 -5.72 -21.53
CA LEU A 151 21.44 -4.91 -21.95
C LEU A 151 21.82 -5.25 -23.41
N PRO A 152 22.31 -4.27 -24.19
CA PRO A 152 22.75 -4.52 -25.55
C PRO A 152 24.05 -5.34 -25.58
N ASP A 153 24.15 -6.26 -26.54
CA ASP A 153 25.29 -7.18 -26.67
C ASP A 153 26.63 -6.46 -26.86
N SER A 154 26.60 -5.25 -27.42
CA SER A 154 27.79 -4.39 -27.60
C SER A 154 28.52 -4.05 -26.30
N ILE A 155 27.87 -4.14 -25.14
CA ILE A 155 28.49 -3.85 -23.84
C ILE A 155 29.42 -4.97 -23.43
N LYS A 156 29.13 -6.22 -23.79
CA LYS A 156 29.97 -7.37 -23.43
C LYS A 156 31.37 -7.27 -24.01
N HIS A 157 31.45 -6.82 -25.25
CA HIS A 157 32.73 -6.67 -25.96
C HIS A 157 33.60 -5.55 -25.38
N LYS A 158 33.06 -4.69 -24.50
CA LYS A 158 33.79 -3.59 -23.89
C LYS A 158 34.39 -3.94 -22.52
N GLY A 159 34.08 -5.11 -21.94
CA GLY A 159 34.60 -5.57 -20.64
C GLY A 159 34.11 -4.78 -19.42
N ALA A 160 33.57 -3.57 -19.59
CA ALA A 160 33.03 -2.74 -18.52
C ALA A 160 31.79 -1.96 -18.93
N VAL A 161 30.99 -1.57 -17.93
CA VAL A 161 29.79 -0.76 -18.10
C VAL A 161 29.69 0.31 -17.02
N THR A 162 29.32 1.53 -17.42
CA THR A 162 28.88 2.57 -16.50
C THR A 162 27.36 2.58 -16.45
N ILE A 163 26.82 2.41 -15.25
CA ILE A 163 25.38 2.48 -14.98
C ILE A 163 25.14 3.73 -14.14
N ALA A 164 24.21 4.57 -14.58
CA ALA A 164 23.76 5.72 -13.81
C ALA A 164 22.24 5.70 -13.61
N PHE A 165 21.80 5.99 -12.39
CA PHE A 165 20.40 6.23 -12.06
C PHE A 165 20.21 7.71 -11.77
N ARG A 166 19.24 8.32 -12.44
CA ARG A 166 18.70 9.64 -12.11
C ARG A 166 17.40 9.40 -11.35
N VAL A 167 17.43 9.58 -10.04
CA VAL A 167 16.29 9.36 -9.14
C VAL A 167 15.65 10.70 -8.83
N TRP A 168 14.33 10.75 -8.83
CA TRP A 168 13.57 11.88 -8.35
C TRP A 168 12.81 11.46 -7.09
N MET A 169 12.74 12.35 -6.10
CA MET A 169 11.87 12.22 -4.94
C MET A 169 11.08 13.51 -4.72
N SER A 170 9.78 13.37 -4.48
CA SER A 170 8.88 14.48 -4.16
C SER A 170 9.15 15.03 -2.75
N ALA A 171 8.83 16.31 -2.53
CA ALA A 171 8.81 16.88 -1.18
C ALA A 171 7.71 16.25 -0.31
N ALA A 172 6.66 15.70 -0.93
CA ALA A 172 5.59 15.03 -0.23
C ALA A 172 6.08 13.72 0.44
N THR A 173 6.89 12.95 -0.27
CA THR A 173 7.49 11.69 0.20
C THR A 173 8.40 11.92 1.40
N LEU A 174 9.23 12.98 1.36
CA LEU A 174 10.09 13.39 2.47
C LEU A 174 9.29 13.71 3.75
N SER A 175 8.07 14.22 3.62
CA SER A 175 7.22 14.55 4.76
C SER A 175 6.61 13.31 5.43
N GLY A 176 6.60 12.16 4.73
CA GLY A 176 5.97 10.91 5.18
C GLY A 176 6.94 9.87 5.74
N ASP A 177 8.18 9.79 5.24
CA ASP A 177 9.23 8.88 5.73
C ASP A 177 10.51 9.67 6.09
N PRO A 178 10.91 9.73 7.37
CA PRO A 178 12.15 10.37 7.80
C PRO A 178 13.42 9.76 7.19
N GLN A 179 13.34 8.53 6.66
CA GLN A 179 14.43 7.84 5.99
C GLN A 179 14.29 7.84 4.47
N ALA A 180 13.38 8.63 3.90
CA ALA A 180 13.09 8.67 2.46
C ALA A 180 14.29 9.00 1.57
N GLY A 181 14.13 8.72 0.29
CA GLY A 181 14.98 9.15 -0.80
C GLY A 181 15.81 8.03 -1.41
N GLY A 182 15.83 8.00 -2.73
CA GLY A 182 16.83 7.22 -3.45
C GLY A 182 16.50 5.74 -3.60
N ILE A 183 17.55 4.96 -3.87
CA ILE A 183 17.45 3.52 -4.05
C ILE A 183 17.38 2.85 -2.68
N ARG A 184 16.27 2.15 -2.42
CA ARG A 184 16.02 1.43 -1.17
C ARG A 184 16.38 -0.05 -1.23
N ILE A 185 16.37 -0.64 -2.42
CA ILE A 185 16.88 -2.01 -2.65
C ILE A 185 17.82 -1.98 -3.85
N ALA A 186 19.04 -2.51 -3.67
CA ALA A 186 20.06 -2.52 -4.70
C ALA A 186 19.60 -3.22 -6.00
N PRO A 187 19.93 -2.66 -7.19
CA PRO A 187 19.70 -3.36 -8.45
C PRO A 187 20.64 -4.56 -8.59
N MET A 188 20.31 -5.46 -9.52
CA MET A 188 21.09 -6.67 -9.78
C MET A 188 21.42 -6.79 -11.26
N LEU A 189 22.64 -7.18 -11.58
CA LEU A 189 23.15 -7.35 -12.94
C LEU A 189 23.53 -8.82 -13.14
N GLY A 190 23.20 -9.42 -14.28
CA GLY A 190 23.54 -10.81 -14.53
C GLY A 190 23.05 -11.35 -15.84
N GLU A 191 23.15 -12.66 -16.01
CA GLU A 191 22.51 -13.39 -17.09
C GLU A 191 21.00 -13.18 -17.05
N LYS A 192 20.40 -13.00 -18.23
CA LYS A 192 18.96 -12.79 -18.41
C LYS A 192 18.10 -13.82 -17.67
N SER A 193 18.46 -15.11 -17.68
CA SER A 193 17.70 -16.19 -17.05
C SER A 193 17.66 -16.07 -15.51
N ALA A 194 18.81 -15.72 -14.91
CA ALA A 194 18.94 -15.48 -13.48
C ALA A 194 18.19 -14.23 -13.04
N ILE A 195 18.33 -13.14 -13.80
CA ILE A 195 17.59 -11.88 -13.59
C ILE A 195 16.07 -12.11 -13.72
N GLN A 196 15.62 -12.89 -14.70
CA GLN A 196 14.22 -13.26 -14.85
C GLN A 196 13.69 -14.02 -13.64
N SER A 197 14.50 -14.93 -13.09
CA SER A 197 14.15 -15.69 -11.88
C SER A 197 13.99 -14.78 -10.66
N LYS A 198 14.89 -13.80 -10.49
CA LYS A 198 14.81 -12.79 -9.43
C LYS A 198 13.59 -11.88 -9.58
N TYR A 199 13.34 -11.37 -10.79
CA TYR A 199 12.17 -10.56 -11.11
C TYR A 199 10.86 -11.32 -10.82
N ASN A 200 10.76 -12.58 -11.25
CA ASN A 200 9.60 -13.42 -10.98
C ASN A 200 9.40 -13.62 -9.47
N PHE A 201 10.48 -13.76 -8.71
CA PHE A 201 10.41 -13.82 -7.24
C PHE A 201 9.87 -12.52 -6.65
N GLN A 202 10.40 -11.36 -7.05
CA GLN A 202 9.95 -10.06 -6.55
C GLN A 202 8.47 -9.82 -6.85
N TRP A 203 8.02 -10.09 -8.09
CA TRP A 203 6.61 -9.99 -8.45
C TRP A 203 5.71 -10.93 -7.65
N ARG A 204 6.16 -12.17 -7.39
CA ARG A 204 5.38 -13.08 -6.52
C ARG A 204 5.23 -12.51 -5.11
N GLN A 205 6.24 -11.82 -4.56
CA GLN A 205 6.11 -11.18 -3.25
C GLN A 205 5.12 -10.01 -3.31
N THR A 206 5.22 -9.14 -4.31
CA THR A 206 4.25 -8.05 -4.52
C THR A 206 2.82 -8.57 -4.68
N ILE A 207 2.61 -9.63 -5.47
CA ILE A 207 1.29 -10.25 -5.62
C ILE A 207 0.79 -10.80 -4.28
N LYS A 208 1.63 -11.50 -3.51
CA LYS A 208 1.26 -12.06 -2.21
C LYS A 208 0.85 -10.99 -1.21
N GLY A 209 1.57 -9.86 -1.14
CA GLY A 209 1.26 -8.79 -0.19
C GLY A 209 -0.12 -8.17 -0.42
N TYR A 210 -0.53 -8.03 -1.69
CA TYR A 210 -1.78 -7.38 -2.08
C TYR A 210 -2.93 -8.34 -2.44
N ILE A 211 -2.73 -9.66 -2.36
CA ILE A 211 -3.74 -10.63 -2.80
C ILE A 211 -5.02 -10.55 -1.97
N VAL A 212 -4.90 -10.28 -0.66
CA VAL A 212 -6.06 -10.15 0.22
C VAL A 212 -6.88 -8.92 -0.18
N ASP A 213 -6.21 -7.81 -0.50
CA ASP A 213 -6.84 -6.58 -0.98
C ASP A 213 -7.53 -6.74 -2.34
N ALA A 214 -7.15 -7.75 -3.13
CA ALA A 214 -7.83 -8.10 -4.38
C ALA A 214 -9.05 -9.03 -4.18
N VAL A 215 -9.00 -9.94 -3.20
CA VAL A 215 -10.08 -10.91 -2.95
C VAL A 215 -11.18 -10.34 -2.07
N GLU A 216 -10.81 -9.58 -1.05
CA GLU A 216 -11.73 -9.04 -0.05
C GLU A 216 -12.81 -8.09 -0.60
N PRO A 217 -12.55 -7.22 -1.60
CA PRO A 217 -13.60 -6.44 -2.26
C PRO A 217 -14.75 -7.30 -2.79
N ALA A 218 -14.45 -8.48 -3.33
CA ALA A 218 -15.47 -9.40 -3.81
C ALA A 218 -16.33 -9.93 -2.65
N ILE A 219 -15.73 -10.18 -1.48
CA ILE A 219 -16.46 -10.57 -0.26
C ILE A 219 -17.38 -9.44 0.20
N PHE A 220 -16.88 -8.20 0.27
CA PHE A 220 -17.71 -7.04 0.61
C PHE A 220 -18.86 -6.82 -0.39
N ILE A 221 -18.63 -7.00 -1.68
CA ILE A 221 -19.69 -6.94 -2.71
C ILE A 221 -20.74 -8.05 -2.47
N LEU A 222 -20.31 -9.28 -2.15
CA LEU A 222 -21.24 -10.36 -1.82
C LEU A 222 -22.05 -10.06 -0.54
N LEU A 223 -21.41 -9.51 0.49
CA LEU A 223 -22.09 -9.06 1.72
C LEU A 223 -23.09 -7.92 1.44
N ALA A 224 -22.76 -7.01 0.52
CA ALA A 224 -23.68 -5.99 0.04
C ALA A 224 -24.89 -6.60 -0.69
N VAL A 225 -24.69 -7.60 -1.56
CA VAL A 225 -25.78 -8.33 -2.23
C VAL A 225 -26.67 -9.05 -1.22
N ILE A 226 -26.10 -9.73 -0.22
CA ILE A 226 -26.86 -10.38 0.87
C ILE A 226 -27.69 -9.33 1.61
N SER A 227 -27.09 -8.19 1.95
CA SER A 227 -27.76 -7.09 2.64
C SER A 227 -28.89 -6.48 1.79
N PHE A 228 -28.73 -6.43 0.47
CA PHE A 228 -29.77 -5.98 -0.47
C PHE A 228 -30.96 -6.96 -0.51
N ILE A 229 -30.70 -8.26 -0.51
CA ILE A 229 -31.77 -9.28 -0.44
C ILE A 229 -32.56 -9.15 0.87
N LEU A 230 -31.88 -8.87 1.98
CA LEU A 230 -32.53 -8.60 3.27
C LEU A 230 -33.34 -7.30 3.26
N TYR A 231 -32.81 -6.25 2.64
CA TYR A 231 -33.54 -5.00 2.44
C TYR A 231 -34.84 -5.22 1.67
N ARG A 232 -34.83 -6.00 0.58
CA ARG A 232 -36.06 -6.34 -0.16
C ARG A 232 -37.09 -7.07 0.71
N SER A 233 -36.65 -7.79 1.74
CA SER A 233 -37.52 -8.52 2.66
C SER A 233 -38.10 -7.66 3.78
N ASP A 234 -37.43 -6.56 4.14
CA ASP A 234 -37.82 -5.57 5.14
C ASP A 234 -37.43 -4.13 4.70
N PRO A 235 -38.14 -3.54 3.72
CA PRO A 235 -37.75 -2.26 3.12
C PRO A 235 -37.80 -1.05 4.07
N LYS A 236 -38.50 -1.19 5.21
CA LYS A 236 -38.62 -0.13 6.23
C LYS A 236 -37.33 0.02 7.05
N ASN A 237 -36.47 -0.99 7.04
CA ASN A 237 -35.23 -1.00 7.81
C ASN A 237 -34.08 -0.38 7.00
N THR A 238 -33.89 0.93 7.19
CA THR A 238 -32.85 1.73 6.52
C THR A 238 -31.42 1.32 6.88
N ALA A 239 -31.22 0.47 7.90
CA ALA A 239 -29.90 -0.03 8.26
C ALA A 239 -29.23 -0.82 7.14
N TYR A 240 -30.01 -1.56 6.35
CA TYR A 240 -29.46 -2.33 5.24
C TYR A 240 -28.90 -1.43 4.13
N LEU A 241 -29.52 -0.28 3.85
CA LEU A 241 -29.00 0.65 2.85
C LEU A 241 -27.64 1.22 3.25
N TRP A 242 -27.49 1.64 4.51
CA TRP A 242 -26.20 2.15 5.00
C TRP A 242 -25.11 1.07 5.06
N ILE A 243 -25.47 -0.17 5.41
CA ILE A 243 -24.54 -1.30 5.38
C ILE A 243 -24.09 -1.61 3.95
N ILE A 244 -25.01 -1.62 2.98
CA ILE A 244 -24.67 -1.81 1.56
C ILE A 244 -23.68 -0.72 1.13
N THR A 245 -24.00 0.55 1.40
CA THR A 245 -23.13 1.67 1.07
C THR A 245 -21.75 1.53 1.72
N ALA A 246 -21.69 1.18 3.01
CA ALA A 246 -20.44 0.99 3.73
C ALA A 246 -19.60 -0.16 3.16
N PHE A 247 -20.23 -1.29 2.83
CA PHE A 247 -19.54 -2.40 2.16
C PHE A 247 -19.00 -2.01 0.80
N LEU A 248 -19.79 -1.30 -0.04
CA LEU A 248 -19.35 -0.88 -1.36
C LEU A 248 -18.18 0.11 -1.31
N PHE A 249 -18.24 1.11 -0.43
CA PHE A 249 -17.11 2.04 -0.27
C PHE A 249 -15.87 1.34 0.30
N THR A 250 -16.05 0.40 1.25
CA THR A 250 -14.92 -0.39 1.76
C THR A 250 -14.33 -1.25 0.63
N ALA A 251 -15.16 -1.91 -0.18
CA ALA A 251 -14.72 -2.68 -1.33
C ALA A 251 -13.90 -1.82 -2.32
N LEU A 252 -14.34 -0.58 -2.60
CA LEU A 252 -13.62 0.34 -3.48
C LEU A 252 -12.23 0.72 -2.94
N VAL A 253 -12.12 1.08 -1.65
CA VAL A 253 -10.82 1.35 -1.02
C VAL A 253 -9.89 0.15 -1.14
N ARG A 254 -10.41 -1.05 -0.85
CA ARG A 254 -9.61 -2.27 -0.84
C ARG A 254 -9.20 -2.67 -2.26
N ALA A 255 -10.10 -2.56 -3.24
CA ALA A 255 -9.80 -2.85 -4.65
C ALA A 255 -8.83 -1.86 -5.28
N ASN A 256 -8.80 -0.60 -4.81
CA ASN A 256 -7.88 0.40 -5.33
C ASN A 256 -6.41 0.10 -4.97
N GLN A 257 -6.13 -0.61 -3.87
CA GLN A 257 -4.76 -1.00 -3.49
C GLN A 257 -4.07 -1.87 -4.57
N PRO A 258 -4.56 -3.08 -4.91
CA PRO A 258 -3.94 -3.88 -5.97
C PRO A 258 -4.04 -3.20 -7.33
N PHE A 259 -5.06 -2.35 -7.56
CA PHE A 259 -5.16 -1.56 -8.78
C PHE A 259 -3.93 -0.63 -8.95
N PHE A 260 -3.63 0.15 -7.91
CA PHE A 260 -2.49 1.05 -7.87
C PHE A 260 -1.15 0.30 -7.95
N TYR A 261 -0.96 -0.73 -7.11
CA TYR A 261 0.32 -1.43 -6.99
C TYR A 261 0.62 -2.38 -8.16
N TRP A 262 -0.38 -2.89 -8.89
CA TRP A 262 -0.13 -3.85 -9.98
C TRP A 262 -0.21 -3.23 -11.38
N PHE A 263 -1.04 -2.22 -11.63
CA PHE A 263 -1.38 -1.86 -13.02
C PHE A 263 -0.67 -0.62 -13.61
N GLN A 264 0.06 0.19 -12.84
CA GLN A 264 0.75 1.42 -13.34
C GLN A 264 -0.17 2.39 -14.11
N ILE A 265 -1.50 2.34 -13.89
CA ILE A 265 -2.47 3.21 -14.58
C ILE A 265 -2.72 4.48 -13.76
N GLU A 266 -2.83 4.32 -12.43
CA GLU A 266 -3.10 5.39 -11.48
C GLU A 266 -1.79 5.94 -10.92
N SER A 267 -1.63 7.27 -10.99
CA SER A 267 -0.50 7.98 -10.39
C SER A 267 -0.64 8.08 -8.87
N ALA A 268 0.45 8.34 -8.16
CA ALA A 268 0.43 8.52 -6.71
C ALA A 268 -0.50 9.67 -6.27
N HIS A 269 -0.55 10.77 -7.03
CA HIS A 269 -1.46 11.88 -6.75
C HIS A 269 -2.93 11.51 -6.96
N GLU A 270 -3.25 10.74 -8.01
CA GLU A 270 -4.61 10.24 -8.24
C GLU A 270 -5.04 9.28 -7.13
N PHE A 271 -4.15 8.39 -6.70
CA PHE A 271 -4.38 7.48 -5.59
C PHE A 271 -4.68 8.25 -4.28
N ASP A 272 -3.91 9.30 -3.98
CA ASP A 272 -4.20 10.18 -2.83
C ASP A 272 -5.59 10.81 -2.93
N LEU A 273 -5.97 11.32 -4.10
CA LEU A 273 -7.28 11.94 -4.30
C LEU A 273 -8.41 10.91 -4.17
N VAL A 274 -8.31 9.78 -4.85
CA VAL A 274 -9.36 8.76 -4.87
C VAL A 274 -9.49 8.10 -3.49
N THR A 275 -8.40 7.57 -2.96
CA THR A 275 -8.46 6.77 -1.73
C THR A 275 -8.45 7.64 -0.48
N THR A 276 -7.47 8.53 -0.35
CA THR A 276 -7.26 9.30 0.89
C THR A 276 -8.26 10.44 1.05
N VAL A 277 -8.51 11.21 -0.02
CA VAL A 277 -9.40 12.40 0.04
C VAL A 277 -10.88 12.05 -0.11
N ILE A 278 -11.23 11.05 -0.93
CA ILE A 278 -12.64 10.77 -1.24
C ILE A 278 -13.13 9.53 -0.51
N LEU A 279 -12.55 8.35 -0.79
CA LEU A 279 -13.13 7.09 -0.33
C LEU A 279 -13.02 6.90 1.18
N MET A 280 -11.87 7.18 1.81
CA MET A 280 -11.68 7.01 3.25
C MET A 280 -12.68 7.81 4.11
N PRO A 281 -12.93 9.10 3.86
CA PRO A 281 -14.01 9.85 4.49
C PRO A 281 -15.40 9.23 4.33
N LEU A 282 -15.74 8.77 3.12
CA LEU A 282 -17.03 8.15 2.81
C LEU A 282 -17.19 6.80 3.53
N VAL A 283 -16.12 6.02 3.64
CA VAL A 283 -16.09 4.76 4.42
C VAL A 283 -16.38 5.04 5.89
N ILE A 284 -15.69 6.00 6.52
CA ILE A 284 -15.92 6.31 7.95
C ILE A 284 -17.35 6.81 8.18
N GLY A 285 -17.82 7.76 7.37
CA GLY A 285 -19.17 8.31 7.50
C GLY A 285 -20.27 7.27 7.29
N SER A 286 -20.13 6.41 6.27
CA SER A 286 -21.09 5.35 5.99
C SER A 286 -21.12 4.26 7.07
N TRP A 287 -19.98 3.87 7.65
CA TRP A 287 -19.94 2.92 8.77
C TRP A 287 -20.55 3.48 10.06
N LEU A 288 -20.32 4.75 10.38
CA LEU A 288 -20.99 5.40 11.52
C LEU A 288 -22.52 5.39 11.33
N MET A 289 -22.99 5.71 10.13
CA MET A 289 -24.42 5.65 9.80
C MET A 289 -24.98 4.23 9.83
N ALA A 290 -24.21 3.25 9.32
CA ALA A 290 -24.57 1.84 9.32
C ALA A 290 -24.76 1.32 10.75
N TRP A 291 -23.81 1.57 11.66
CA TRP A 291 -23.94 1.11 13.05
C TRP A 291 -25.01 1.86 13.83
N ARG A 292 -25.14 3.17 13.62
CA ARG A 292 -26.21 3.96 14.23
C ARG A 292 -27.59 3.40 13.89
N THR A 293 -27.82 3.11 12.61
CA THR A 293 -29.09 2.56 12.12
C THR A 293 -29.27 1.09 12.48
N TRP A 294 -28.19 0.30 12.49
CA TRP A 294 -28.20 -1.09 12.96
C TRP A 294 -28.70 -1.21 14.40
N PHE A 295 -28.20 -0.35 15.29
CA PHE A 295 -28.63 -0.26 16.69
C PHE A 295 -29.96 0.47 16.89
N LYS A 296 -30.59 0.99 15.83
CA LYS A 296 -31.86 1.74 15.86
C LYS A 296 -31.81 2.96 16.79
N LEU A 297 -30.66 3.63 16.83
CA LEU A 297 -30.48 4.84 17.62
C LEU A 297 -31.25 5.99 16.96
N SER A 298 -32.32 6.45 17.62
CA SER A 298 -33.11 7.62 17.19
C SER A 298 -32.59 8.92 17.78
N ARG A 299 -31.91 8.86 18.93
CA ARG A 299 -31.28 10.00 19.61
C ARG A 299 -29.75 9.81 19.67
N PRO A 300 -28.97 10.90 19.56
CA PRO A 300 -29.43 12.26 19.30
C PRO A 300 -29.83 12.46 17.83
N ILE A 301 -30.84 13.31 17.61
CA ILE A 301 -31.44 13.57 16.28
C ILE A 301 -30.46 14.32 15.37
N TRP A 302 -29.54 15.10 15.96
CA TRP A 302 -28.52 15.85 15.23
C TRP A 302 -27.40 14.96 14.66
N MET A 303 -27.23 13.73 15.17
CA MET A 303 -26.08 12.88 14.84
C MET A 303 -25.89 12.60 13.35
N PRO A 304 -26.91 12.23 12.56
CA PRO A 304 -26.73 12.03 11.11
C PRO A 304 -26.25 13.28 10.39
N LYS A 305 -26.78 14.46 10.76
CA LYS A 305 -26.36 15.74 10.20
C LYS A 305 -24.92 16.04 10.60
N ALA A 306 -24.53 15.77 11.85
CA ALA A 306 -23.16 15.95 12.27
C ALA A 306 -22.18 15.00 11.57
N ILE A 307 -22.52 13.72 11.37
CA ILE A 307 -21.68 12.79 10.58
C ILE A 307 -21.45 13.38 9.19
N LEU A 308 -22.51 13.79 8.49
CA LEU A 308 -22.40 14.39 7.15
C LEU A 308 -21.57 15.69 7.15
N ILE A 309 -21.85 16.59 8.10
CA ILE A 309 -21.16 17.88 8.26
C ILE A 309 -19.71 17.68 8.70
N LEU A 310 -19.32 16.55 9.30
CA LEU A 310 -17.93 16.24 9.63
C LEU A 310 -17.23 15.56 8.45
N THR A 311 -17.92 14.73 7.68
CA THR A 311 -17.34 14.04 6.51
C THR A 311 -16.87 15.04 5.45
N LEU A 312 -17.63 16.10 5.16
CA LEU A 312 -17.24 17.08 4.12
C LEU A 312 -15.99 17.91 4.49
N PRO A 313 -15.89 18.55 5.67
CA PRO A 313 -14.66 19.19 6.13
C PRO A 313 -13.52 18.19 6.31
N TYR A 314 -13.80 16.93 6.65
CA TYR A 314 -12.76 15.90 6.68
C TYR A 314 -12.19 15.69 5.27
N MET A 315 -13.02 15.54 4.23
CA MET A 315 -12.57 15.49 2.83
C MET A 315 -11.77 16.74 2.45
N CYS A 316 -12.26 17.94 2.77
CA CYS A 316 -11.54 19.18 2.49
C CYS A 316 -10.18 19.25 3.20
N SER A 317 -10.11 18.85 4.48
CA SER A 317 -8.85 18.83 5.24
C SER A 317 -7.89 17.77 4.70
N GLN A 318 -8.39 16.63 4.23
CA GLN A 318 -7.61 15.57 3.58
C GLN A 318 -7.02 16.05 2.25
N LEU A 319 -7.76 16.85 1.48
CA LEU A 319 -7.23 17.47 0.27
C LEU A 319 -6.13 18.48 0.61
N LEU A 320 -6.42 19.42 1.50
CA LEU A 320 -5.53 20.54 1.80
C LEU A 320 -4.28 20.15 2.61
N ARG A 321 -4.26 18.97 3.24
CA ARG A 321 -3.06 18.43 3.88
C ARG A 321 -2.05 17.82 2.91
N LEU A 322 -2.43 17.56 1.65
CA LEU A 322 -1.53 16.95 0.66
C LEU A 322 -0.39 17.92 0.34
N THR A 323 0.83 17.47 0.59
CA THR A 323 2.05 18.28 0.54
C THR A 323 2.60 18.49 -0.87
N TRP A 324 2.04 17.81 -1.86
CA TRP A 324 2.30 18.08 -3.28
C TRP A 324 1.41 19.21 -3.85
N LEU A 325 0.45 19.73 -3.07
CA LEU A 325 -0.28 20.94 -3.44
C LEU A 325 0.60 22.21 -3.30
N PRO A 326 0.20 23.35 -3.90
CA PRO A 326 1.00 24.57 -3.86
C PRO A 326 1.31 25.05 -2.43
N GLY A 327 2.57 25.45 -2.19
CA GLY A 327 3.10 25.78 -0.86
C GLY A 327 2.52 27.01 -0.15
N ALA A 328 1.52 27.70 -0.74
CA ALA A 328 0.75 28.73 -0.05
C ALA A 328 -0.25 28.14 0.96
N ILE A 329 -0.51 26.83 0.90
CA ILE A 329 -1.46 26.14 1.77
C ILE A 329 -0.75 25.71 3.07
N PRO A 330 -1.30 26.04 4.26
CA PRO A 330 -0.73 25.60 5.53
C PRO A 330 -1.01 24.10 5.78
N HIS A 331 -0.26 23.21 5.13
CA HIS A 331 -0.49 21.75 5.18
C HIS A 331 -0.49 21.17 6.60
N THR A 332 0.34 21.70 7.51
CA THR A 332 0.40 21.27 8.91
C THR A 332 -0.90 21.54 9.66
N LEU A 333 -1.50 22.72 9.47
CA LEU A 333 -2.79 23.09 10.04
C LEU A 333 -3.90 22.12 9.57
N PHE A 334 -3.94 21.80 8.28
CA PHE A 334 -4.95 20.90 7.73
C PHE A 334 -4.74 19.45 8.15
N ARG A 335 -3.49 19.02 8.33
CA ARG A 335 -3.16 17.72 8.93
C ARG A 335 -3.71 17.63 10.36
N ASP A 336 -3.43 18.63 11.19
CA ASP A 336 -3.89 18.66 12.58
C ASP A 336 -5.42 18.71 12.66
N LEU A 337 -6.05 19.56 11.83
CA LEU A 337 -7.51 19.62 11.71
C LEU A 337 -8.11 18.26 11.33
N SER A 338 -7.49 17.57 10.37
CA SER A 338 -7.93 16.24 9.95
C SER A 338 -7.85 15.24 11.10
N ASN A 339 -6.74 15.25 11.86
CA ASN A 339 -6.56 14.39 13.04
C ASN A 339 -7.63 14.66 14.11
N TYR A 340 -7.91 15.93 14.42
CA TYR A 340 -8.99 16.29 15.35
C TYR A 340 -10.37 15.81 14.88
N ILE A 341 -10.69 15.95 13.59
CA ILE A 341 -11.96 15.45 13.05
C ILE A 341 -12.04 13.92 13.18
N ARG A 342 -10.94 13.20 12.95
CA ARG A 342 -10.91 11.74 13.15
C ARG A 342 -11.13 11.34 14.61
N LEU A 343 -10.55 12.05 15.58
CA LEU A 343 -10.81 11.81 17.00
C LEU A 343 -12.29 12.03 17.36
N ILE A 344 -12.96 13.00 16.72
CA ILE A 344 -14.41 13.18 16.86
C ILE A 344 -15.15 11.96 16.29
N PHE A 345 -14.76 11.43 15.13
CA PHE A 345 -15.34 10.19 14.60
C PHE A 345 -15.14 8.98 15.51
N VAL A 346 -13.97 8.84 16.16
CA VAL A 346 -13.73 7.81 17.19
C VAL A 346 -14.71 7.98 18.35
N ALA A 347 -14.83 9.20 18.89
CA ALA A 347 -15.75 9.48 19.99
C ALA A 347 -17.22 9.18 19.61
N MET A 348 -17.62 9.52 18.38
CA MET A 348 -18.95 9.19 17.86
C MET A 348 -19.16 7.68 17.72
N MET A 349 -18.17 6.93 17.23
CA MET A 349 -18.24 5.46 17.14
C MET A 349 -18.40 4.84 18.53
N LEU A 350 -17.58 5.27 19.51
CA LEU A 350 -17.68 4.82 20.90
C LEU A 350 -19.04 5.12 21.50
N TYR A 351 -19.59 6.32 21.25
CA TYR A 351 -20.93 6.69 21.68
C TYR A 351 -22.01 5.81 21.04
N ILE A 352 -21.91 5.50 19.74
CA ILE A 352 -22.83 4.62 19.02
C ILE A 352 -22.79 3.21 19.63
N ILE A 353 -21.60 2.68 19.91
CA ILE A 353 -21.42 1.37 20.55
C ILE A 353 -22.07 1.38 21.94
N TYR A 354 -21.71 2.35 22.78
CA TYR A 354 -22.23 2.47 24.15
C TYR A 354 -23.76 2.56 24.15
N SER A 355 -24.32 3.48 23.36
CA SER A 355 -25.76 3.70 23.30
C SER A 355 -26.50 2.49 22.71
N GLY A 356 -25.91 1.81 21.71
CA GLY A 356 -26.46 0.61 21.10
C GLY A 356 -26.56 -0.56 22.07
N ILE A 357 -25.53 -0.76 22.90
CA ILE A 357 -25.54 -1.78 23.97
C ILE A 357 -26.58 -1.44 25.04
N GLN A 358 -26.74 -0.17 25.41
CA GLN A 358 -27.73 0.23 26.41
C GLN A 358 -29.18 0.06 25.89
N GLN A 359 -29.44 0.40 24.63
CA GLN A 359 -30.79 0.32 24.06
C GLN A 359 -31.24 -1.14 23.81
N ASN A 360 -30.32 -2.02 23.40
CA ASN A 360 -30.64 -3.43 23.16
C ASN A 360 -29.46 -4.33 23.52
N ARG A 361 -29.32 -4.64 24.82
CA ARG A 361 -28.16 -5.39 25.36
C ARG A 361 -27.79 -6.63 24.54
N ARG A 362 -28.77 -7.48 24.22
CA ARG A 362 -28.50 -8.74 23.52
C ARG A 362 -27.97 -8.51 22.10
N GLU A 363 -28.62 -7.64 21.32
CA GLU A 363 -28.17 -7.35 19.95
C GLU A 363 -26.88 -6.51 19.92
N GLY A 364 -26.73 -5.60 20.89
CA GLY A 364 -25.52 -4.83 21.16
C GLY A 364 -24.30 -5.70 21.35
N TRP A 365 -24.35 -6.64 22.31
CA TRP A 365 -23.24 -7.56 22.58
C TRP A 365 -22.94 -8.51 21.42
N LEU A 366 -23.95 -8.93 20.66
CA LEU A 366 -23.74 -9.77 19.47
C LEU A 366 -23.05 -9.01 18.33
N ALA A 367 -23.34 -7.72 18.15
CA ALA A 367 -22.75 -6.90 17.09
C ALA A 367 -21.39 -6.32 17.47
N LEU A 368 -21.08 -6.19 18.77
CA LEU A 368 -19.86 -5.55 19.26
C LEU A 368 -18.57 -6.09 18.62
N PRO A 369 -18.34 -7.41 18.49
CA PRO A 369 -17.12 -7.92 17.84
C PRO A 369 -16.98 -7.42 16.40
N ALA A 370 -18.09 -7.37 15.64
CA ALA A 370 -18.08 -6.87 14.28
C ALA A 370 -17.75 -5.37 14.23
N VAL A 371 -18.36 -4.57 15.13
CA VAL A 371 -18.09 -3.12 15.20
C VAL A 371 -16.63 -2.85 15.54
N LEU A 372 -16.07 -3.59 16.50
CA LEU A 372 -14.66 -3.42 16.90
C LEU A 372 -13.71 -3.81 15.78
N LEU A 373 -13.94 -4.94 15.10
CA LEU A 373 -13.09 -5.40 14.00
C LEU A 373 -13.10 -4.42 12.83
N ILE A 374 -14.26 -3.95 12.37
CA ILE A 374 -14.29 -2.93 11.30
C ILE A 374 -13.63 -1.62 11.79
N SER A 375 -13.85 -1.23 13.05
CA SER A 375 -13.24 -0.02 13.63
C SER A 375 -11.72 -0.08 13.67
N THR A 376 -11.10 -1.26 13.79
CA THR A 376 -9.62 -1.36 13.72
C THR A 376 -9.05 -0.98 12.36
N GLY A 377 -9.84 -1.09 11.28
CA GLY A 377 -9.46 -0.58 9.97
C GLY A 377 -9.84 0.89 9.76
N LEU A 378 -11.03 1.30 10.22
CA LEU A 378 -11.48 2.70 10.13
C LEU A 378 -10.54 3.67 10.85
N PHE A 379 -10.03 3.23 12.01
CA PHE A 379 -9.19 4.02 12.90
C PHE A 379 -7.76 3.48 12.98
N ALA A 380 -7.26 2.95 11.85
CA ALA A 380 -5.91 2.41 11.76
C ALA A 380 -4.83 3.47 12.09
N GLN A 381 -5.04 4.73 11.70
CA GLN A 381 -4.08 5.80 12.02
C GLN A 381 -3.90 5.96 13.53
N GLU A 382 -5.00 6.04 14.27
CA GLU A 382 -5.01 6.22 15.73
C GLU A 382 -4.35 5.03 16.44
N LEU A 383 -4.60 3.80 15.96
CA LEU A 383 -3.93 2.62 16.50
C LEU A 383 -2.41 2.65 16.26
N SER A 384 -1.97 3.16 15.11
CA SER A 384 -0.54 3.32 14.82
C SER A 384 0.11 4.40 15.69
N GLU A 385 -0.59 5.49 15.99
CA GLU A 385 -0.15 6.52 16.96
C GLU A 385 -0.03 5.97 18.39
N LEU A 386 -0.81 4.92 18.71
CA LEU A 386 -0.66 4.14 19.95
C LEU A 386 0.43 3.07 19.88
N HIS A 387 1.31 3.13 18.88
CA HIS A 387 2.41 2.19 18.64
C HIS A 387 1.97 0.74 18.40
N ILE A 388 0.71 0.52 17.98
CA ILE A 388 0.25 -0.80 17.55
C ILE A 388 0.74 -1.04 16.12
N PRO A 389 1.50 -2.12 15.86
CA PRO A 389 2.01 -2.41 14.52
C PRO A 389 0.89 -2.43 13.47
N GLY A 390 1.18 -1.83 12.33
CA GLY A 390 0.26 -1.80 11.18
C GLY A 390 0.38 -3.02 10.28
N ILE A 391 1.56 -3.64 10.21
CA ILE A 391 1.89 -4.76 9.32
C ILE A 391 2.78 -5.75 10.08
N TRP A 392 2.53 -7.05 9.89
CA TRP A 392 3.37 -8.15 10.37
C TRP A 392 3.90 -8.93 9.18
N PHE A 393 5.01 -9.65 9.36
CA PHE A 393 5.67 -10.39 8.28
C PHE A 393 5.71 -11.92 8.52
N PRO A 394 4.55 -12.59 8.69
CA PRO A 394 4.54 -14.05 8.84
C PRO A 394 5.18 -14.70 7.61
N TYR A 395 6.21 -15.52 7.83
CA TYR A 395 6.97 -16.19 6.78
C TYR A 395 7.56 -15.24 5.72
N GLY A 396 7.86 -13.98 6.12
CA GLY A 396 8.46 -12.97 5.25
C GLY A 396 7.51 -12.29 4.26
N VAL A 397 6.20 -12.44 4.43
CA VAL A 397 5.18 -11.75 3.62
C VAL A 397 4.49 -10.71 4.49
N GLY A 398 4.44 -9.46 4.03
CA GLY A 398 3.70 -8.41 4.71
C GLY A 398 2.20 -8.67 4.72
N VAL A 399 1.61 -8.68 5.92
CA VAL A 399 0.16 -8.81 6.14
C VAL A 399 -0.29 -7.71 7.10
N SER A 400 -1.20 -6.87 6.62
CA SER A 400 -1.64 -5.69 7.36
C SER A 400 -2.67 -6.01 8.44
N ARG A 401 -2.76 -5.14 9.44
CA ARG A 401 -3.77 -5.18 10.49
C ARG A 401 -5.18 -5.15 9.94
N THR A 402 -5.40 -4.39 8.87
CA THR A 402 -6.72 -4.30 8.23
C THR A 402 -7.09 -5.61 7.56
N GLN A 403 -6.14 -6.30 6.89
CA GLN A 403 -6.38 -7.61 6.30
C GLN A 403 -6.82 -8.65 7.35
N TYR A 404 -6.14 -8.72 8.51
CA TYR A 404 -6.56 -9.62 9.59
C TYR A 404 -7.94 -9.26 10.16
N ALA A 405 -8.16 -7.98 10.43
CA ALA A 405 -9.37 -7.52 11.08
C ALA A 405 -10.61 -7.67 10.19
N TYR A 406 -10.48 -7.35 8.90
CA TYR A 406 -11.58 -7.40 7.96
C TYR A 406 -11.95 -8.84 7.60
N LEU A 407 -10.98 -9.74 7.47
CA LEU A 407 -11.27 -11.18 7.35
C LEU A 407 -12.10 -11.71 8.52
N ALA A 408 -11.73 -11.35 9.76
CA ALA A 408 -12.50 -11.75 10.94
C ALA A 408 -13.88 -11.06 10.97
N PHE A 409 -13.94 -9.79 10.58
CA PHE A 409 -15.17 -9.02 10.48
C PHE A 409 -16.17 -9.67 9.52
N ASP A 410 -15.72 -10.06 8.32
CA ASP A 410 -16.55 -10.66 7.26
C ASP A 410 -17.27 -11.92 7.73
N VAL A 411 -16.57 -12.77 8.48
CA VAL A 411 -17.15 -13.98 9.06
C VAL A 411 -18.25 -13.62 10.08
N ILE A 412 -17.97 -12.68 10.99
CA ILE A 412 -18.91 -12.31 12.05
C ILE A 412 -20.14 -11.61 11.47
N ILE A 413 -19.94 -10.65 10.56
CA ILE A 413 -21.06 -9.90 9.96
C ILE A 413 -21.92 -10.81 9.10
N LEU A 414 -21.34 -11.79 8.39
CA LEU A 414 -22.11 -12.81 7.67
C LEU A 414 -23.02 -13.62 8.61
N VAL A 415 -22.50 -14.05 9.76
CA VAL A 415 -23.31 -14.76 10.78
C VAL A 415 -24.46 -13.88 11.28
N LEU A 416 -24.20 -12.59 11.53
CA LEU A 416 -25.24 -11.64 11.95
C LEU A 416 -26.33 -11.44 10.88
N LEU A 417 -25.93 -11.30 9.61
CA LEU A 417 -26.86 -11.17 8.48
C LEU A 417 -27.70 -12.44 8.29
N ILE A 418 -27.11 -13.63 8.38
CA ILE A 418 -27.83 -14.91 8.32
C ILE A 418 -28.82 -15.05 9.50
N SER A 419 -28.40 -14.64 10.70
CA SER A 419 -29.28 -14.64 11.88
C SER A 419 -30.51 -13.74 11.67
N ARG A 420 -30.31 -12.54 11.11
CA ARG A 420 -31.42 -11.64 10.73
C ARG A 420 -32.31 -12.24 9.63
N ALA A 421 -31.72 -12.87 8.61
CA ALA A 421 -32.46 -13.57 7.56
C ALA A 421 -33.41 -14.63 8.11
N ARG A 422 -32.91 -15.45 9.05
CA ARG A 422 -33.71 -16.50 9.73
C ARG A 422 -34.85 -15.91 10.55
N LYS A 423 -34.61 -14.80 11.25
CA LYS A 423 -35.65 -14.11 12.03
C LYS A 423 -36.76 -13.56 11.13
N LEU A 424 -36.42 -12.93 10.01
CA LEU A 424 -37.40 -12.43 9.04
C LEU A 424 -38.22 -13.57 8.40
N ARG A 425 -37.59 -14.71 8.10
CA ARG A 425 -38.31 -15.88 7.57
C ARG A 425 -39.31 -16.45 8.58
N LYS A 426 -38.94 -16.54 9.86
CA LYS A 426 -39.84 -16.99 10.93
C LYS A 426 -41.04 -16.07 11.11
N GLN A 427 -40.87 -14.76 10.91
CA GLN A 427 -41.96 -13.78 11.00
C GLN A 427 -42.94 -13.82 9.81
N LYS A 428 -42.54 -14.44 8.68
CA LYS A 428 -43.38 -14.56 7.47
C LYS A 428 -44.14 -15.90 7.37
N LEU A 429 -43.86 -16.87 8.24
CA LEU A 429 -44.62 -18.13 8.28
C LEU A 429 -45.96 -17.86 8.98
N PRO A 430 -47.11 -18.23 8.38
CA PRO A 430 -48.40 -18.13 9.06
C PRO A 430 -48.39 -19.02 10.31
N SER A 431 -48.89 -18.47 11.42
CA SER A 431 -49.06 -19.16 12.70
C SER A 431 -50.11 -20.26 12.62
#